data_AF-A0A969K1L5-F1
#
_entry.id   AF-A0A969K1L5-F1
#
_cell.length_a   1.000
_cell.length_b   1.000
_cell.length_c   1.000
_cell.angle_alpha   90.00
_cell.angle_beta   90.00
_cell.angle_gamma   90.00
#
_symmetry.space_group_name_H-M   'P 1'
#
loop_
_entity.id
_entity.type
_entity.pdbx_description
1 polymer ?
#
loop_
_entity_poly.entity_id
_entity_poly.type
_entity_poly.pdbx_seq_one_letter_code
_entity_poly.pdbx_strand_id
1 'polypeptide(L)'
;MAGMLLIFILFILAVLQEPRLSRAYNQLGKGRRLSMSALLVLLLPALLAGVGALMMPDHLGNAPRQALHFVYQGIETVRDTDNDDLFDLSQQEGFNYSALTGVREQLDGPYQLMVGEVDPNGSAITVVALFDSGAWISCQVNADYVEATYLSFCADASRPYTDGFHSLLTGAPLPEGCTPRCLPVADESWQGWLQARADRLGDEPQLTRIGQQGGHVWMRATAADGDFAIECLFAGLRQVQVQECREALTGQ
;
A
#
# COMPACT_ATOMS: atom_id res chain seq x y z
N MET A 1 8.68 -1.00 -19.02
CA MET A 1 9.34 -0.40 -20.20
C MET A 1 9.87 1.03 -19.97
N ALA A 2 9.36 1.79 -18.98
CA ALA A 2 9.82 3.16 -18.70
C ALA A 2 11.31 3.28 -18.30
N GLY A 3 11.86 2.33 -17.52
CA GLY A 3 13.26 2.37 -17.10
C GLY A 3 14.27 2.23 -18.25
N MET A 4 13.94 1.45 -19.28
CA MET A 4 14.81 1.27 -20.45
C MET A 4 14.87 2.53 -21.31
N LEU A 5 13.76 3.27 -21.39
CA LEU A 5 13.67 4.53 -22.13
C LEU A 5 14.46 5.65 -21.44
N LEU A 6 14.46 5.68 -20.10
CA LEU A 6 15.23 6.62 -19.29
C LEU A 6 16.74 6.37 -19.41
N ILE A 7 17.17 5.10 -19.37
CA ILE A 7 18.57 4.70 -19.62
C ILE A 7 19.01 5.09 -21.04
N PHE A 8 18.15 4.88 -22.04
CA PHE A 8 18.44 5.23 -23.43
C PHE A 8 18.56 6.76 -23.62
N ILE A 9 17.69 7.55 -22.98
CA ILE A 9 17.79 9.02 -22.97
C ILE A 9 19.08 9.47 -22.29
N LEU A 10 19.43 8.91 -21.13
CA LEU A 10 20.66 9.25 -20.42
C LEU A 10 21.91 8.89 -21.24
N PHE A 11 21.89 7.75 -21.93
CA PHE A 11 22.97 7.34 -22.83
C PHE A 11 23.12 8.29 -24.01
N ILE A 12 22.02 8.67 -24.67
CA ILE A 12 22.02 9.68 -25.74
C ILE A 12 22.54 11.02 -25.22
N LEU A 13 22.11 11.44 -24.02
CA LEU A 13 22.59 12.67 -23.40
C LEU A 13 24.10 12.61 -23.09
N ALA A 14 24.60 11.49 -22.58
CA ALA A 14 26.03 11.30 -22.30
C ALA A 14 26.87 11.35 -23.60
N VAL A 15 26.44 10.67 -24.66
CA VAL A 15 27.12 10.66 -25.97
C VAL A 15 27.10 12.04 -26.64
N LEU A 16 26.05 12.83 -26.44
CA LEU A 16 25.93 14.17 -27.02
C LEU A 16 26.61 15.28 -26.21
N GLN A 17 27.07 15.02 -24.98
CA GLN A 17 27.65 16.05 -24.09
C GLN A 17 29.06 16.49 -24.49
N GLU A 18 29.96 15.55 -24.83
CA GLU A 18 31.35 15.85 -25.24
C GLU A 18 31.45 16.79 -26.46
N PRO A 19 30.79 16.51 -27.60
CA PRO A 19 30.89 17.38 -28.78
C PRO A 19 30.23 18.75 -28.59
N ARG A 20 29.30 18.89 -27.62
CA ARG A 20 28.60 20.16 -27.33
C ARG A 20 29.44 21.10 -26.49
N LEU A 21 30.12 20.59 -25.46
CA LEU A 21 31.02 21.38 -24.62
C LEU A 21 32.20 21.94 -25.44
N SER A 22 32.78 21.13 -26.32
CA SER A 22 33.86 21.55 -27.23
C SER A 22 33.42 22.66 -28.20
N ARG A 23 32.21 22.58 -28.76
CA ARG A 23 31.66 23.63 -29.65
C ARG A 23 31.29 24.92 -28.90
N ALA A 24 30.70 24.81 -27.70
CA ALA A 24 30.37 25.97 -26.88
C ALA A 24 31.64 26.71 -26.40
N TYR A 25 32.69 25.96 -26.02
CA TYR A 25 33.98 26.51 -25.64
C TYR A 25 34.67 27.26 -26.79
N ASN A 26 34.65 26.69 -28.00
CA ASN A 26 35.20 27.34 -29.19
C ASN A 26 34.41 28.60 -29.63
N GLN A 27 33.13 28.70 -29.29
CA GLN A 27 32.30 29.88 -29.56
C GLN A 27 32.44 31.01 -28.53
N LEU A 28 32.99 30.72 -27.33
CA LEU A 28 33.24 31.71 -26.27
C LEU A 28 34.51 32.57 -26.51
N GLY A 29 35.24 32.33 -27.60
CA GLY A 29 36.64 32.75 -27.78
C GLY A 29 36.95 34.21 -28.12
N LYS A 30 35.99 35.13 -28.36
CA LYS A 30 36.34 36.54 -28.71
C LYS A 30 35.46 37.67 -28.14
N GLY A 31 34.54 37.36 -27.24
CA GLY A 31 33.75 38.35 -26.52
C GLY A 31 32.76 37.64 -25.63
N ARG A 32 32.79 37.92 -24.32
CA ARG A 32 32.06 37.21 -23.24
C ARG A 32 30.52 37.33 -23.32
N ARG A 33 29.92 37.01 -24.46
CA ARG A 33 28.47 36.91 -24.62
C ARG A 33 28.17 35.55 -25.20
N LEU A 34 27.46 34.74 -24.44
CA LEU A 34 26.87 33.50 -24.92
C LEU A 34 25.96 33.86 -26.10
N SER A 35 26.26 33.34 -27.28
CA SER A 35 25.34 33.46 -28.41
C SER A 35 24.06 32.70 -28.08
N MET A 36 22.93 33.17 -28.60
CA MET A 36 21.64 32.49 -28.42
C MET A 36 21.70 31.02 -28.87
N SER A 37 22.50 30.72 -29.88
CA SER A 37 22.76 29.36 -30.35
C SER A 37 23.50 28.48 -29.34
N ALA A 38 24.50 29.02 -28.62
CA ALA A 38 25.22 28.30 -27.58
C ALA A 38 24.32 28.03 -26.36
N LEU A 39 23.48 29.01 -25.99
CA LEU A 39 22.50 28.87 -24.92
C LEU A 39 21.49 27.74 -25.22
N LEU A 40 20.98 27.69 -26.45
CA LEU A 40 19.98 26.71 -26.87
C LEU A 40 20.55 25.28 -26.89
N VAL A 41 21.81 25.11 -27.31
CA VAL A 41 22.51 23.81 -27.27
C VAL A 41 22.74 23.32 -25.83
N LEU A 42 23.01 24.24 -24.89
CA LEU A 42 23.16 23.94 -23.47
C LEU A 42 21.82 23.58 -22.80
N LEU A 43 20.72 24.22 -23.21
CA LEU A 43 19.39 23.99 -22.64
C LEU A 43 18.64 22.81 -23.28
N LEU A 44 19.03 22.38 -24.48
CA LEU A 44 18.35 21.29 -25.21
C LEU A 44 18.18 20.00 -24.38
N PRO A 45 19.17 19.52 -23.58
CA PRO A 45 18.99 18.38 -22.69
C PRO A 45 17.89 18.57 -21.66
N ALA A 46 17.82 19.74 -21.03
CA ALA A 46 16.81 20.05 -20.02
C ALA A 46 15.43 20.20 -20.66
N LEU A 47 15.35 20.79 -21.85
CA LEU A 47 14.13 20.87 -22.65
C LEU A 47 13.64 19.49 -23.08
N LEU A 48 14.53 18.61 -23.56
CA LEU A 48 14.17 17.24 -23.94
C LEU A 48 13.76 16.40 -22.74
N ALA A 49 14.41 16.58 -21.59
CA ALA A 49 14.00 15.94 -20.34
C ALA A 49 12.64 16.46 -19.85
N GLY A 50 12.38 17.77 -19.95
CA GLY A 50 11.10 18.38 -19.63
C GLY A 50 9.97 17.93 -20.56
N VAL A 51 10.21 17.86 -21.88
CA VAL A 51 9.25 17.33 -22.86
C VAL A 51 9.03 15.83 -22.65
N GLY A 52 10.09 15.08 -22.33
CA GLY A 52 9.98 13.67 -21.95
C GLY A 52 9.11 13.46 -20.71
N ALA A 53 9.25 14.31 -19.69
CA ALA A 53 8.40 14.29 -18.50
C ALA A 53 6.94 14.70 -18.80
N LEU A 54 6.72 15.61 -19.74
CA LEU A 54 5.38 16.03 -20.21
C LEU A 54 4.69 15.01 -21.13
N MET A 55 5.47 14.19 -21.84
CA MET A 55 4.96 13.11 -22.68
C MET A 55 4.90 11.76 -21.98
N MET A 56 5.42 11.66 -20.75
CA MET A 56 4.94 10.64 -19.84
C MET A 56 3.50 11.05 -19.51
N PRO A 57 2.49 10.24 -19.87
CA PRO A 57 1.17 10.38 -19.26
C PRO A 57 1.38 10.48 -17.76
N ASP A 58 0.54 11.25 -17.06
CA ASP A 58 0.42 11.15 -15.61
C ASP A 58 0.04 9.69 -15.27
N HIS A 59 1.04 8.80 -15.19
CA HIS A 59 0.87 7.39 -14.84
C HIS A 59 0.58 7.24 -13.35
N LEU A 60 0.51 8.35 -12.61
CA LEU A 60 -0.30 8.46 -11.41
C LEU A 60 -1.77 8.58 -11.85
N GLY A 61 -2.31 7.50 -12.41
CA GLY A 61 -3.71 7.42 -12.83
C GLY A 61 -4.64 7.82 -11.68
N ASN A 62 -5.83 8.30 -12.00
CA ASN A 62 -6.87 8.59 -11.01
C ASN A 62 -7.37 7.31 -10.31
N ALA A 63 -6.96 6.12 -10.76
CA ALA A 63 -7.41 4.82 -10.25
C ALA A 63 -7.37 4.70 -8.71
N PRO A 64 -6.31 5.09 -7.96
CA PRO A 64 -6.35 5.00 -6.49
C PRO A 64 -7.38 5.93 -5.86
N ARG A 65 -7.56 7.14 -6.42
CA ARG A 65 -8.60 8.08 -5.96
C ARG A 65 -10.00 7.55 -6.28
N GLN A 66 -10.19 6.99 -7.48
CA GLN A 66 -11.44 6.36 -7.87
C GLN A 66 -11.73 5.15 -6.98
N ALA A 67 -10.74 4.32 -6.66
CA ALA A 67 -10.91 3.16 -5.78
C ALA A 67 -11.41 3.57 -4.38
N LEU A 68 -10.89 4.68 -3.81
CA LEU A 68 -11.43 5.25 -2.57
C LEU A 68 -12.91 5.61 -2.72
N HIS A 69 -13.29 6.22 -3.85
CA HIS A 69 -14.68 6.56 -4.13
C HIS A 69 -15.59 5.33 -4.29
N PHE A 70 -15.13 4.28 -4.98
CA PHE A 70 -15.83 3.00 -5.10
C PHE A 70 -16.12 2.41 -3.73
N VAL A 71 -15.12 2.35 -2.85
CA VAL A 71 -15.29 1.79 -1.51
C VAL A 71 -16.19 2.67 -0.65
N TYR A 72 -16.03 3.99 -0.71
CA TYR A 72 -16.92 4.94 -0.03
C TYR A 72 -18.38 4.72 -0.45
N GLN A 73 -18.67 4.75 -1.76
CA GLN A 73 -20.01 4.53 -2.29
C GLN A 73 -20.56 3.16 -1.85
N GLY A 74 -19.76 2.11 -1.95
CA GLY A 74 -20.16 0.77 -1.53
C GLY A 74 -20.56 0.72 -0.05
N ILE A 75 -19.75 1.30 0.83
CA ILE A 75 -20.01 1.33 2.27
C ILE A 75 -21.28 2.15 2.55
N GLU A 76 -21.39 3.37 2.05
CA GLU A 76 -22.56 4.23 2.33
C GLU A 76 -23.86 3.59 1.83
N THR A 77 -23.89 3.07 0.59
CA THR A 77 -25.11 2.43 0.06
C THR A 77 -25.51 1.19 0.87
N VAL A 78 -24.56 0.35 1.30
CA VAL A 78 -24.87 -0.84 2.10
C VAL A 78 -25.34 -0.48 3.51
N ARG A 79 -24.88 0.65 4.07
CA ARG A 79 -25.36 1.15 5.36
C ARG A 79 -26.77 1.71 5.29
N ASP A 80 -27.08 2.42 4.21
CA ASP A 80 -28.35 3.12 4.04
C ASP A 80 -29.48 2.22 3.52
N THR A 81 -29.15 1.02 3.02
CA THR A 81 -30.14 0.10 2.45
C THR A 81 -30.72 -0.84 3.50
N ASP A 82 -32.06 -0.89 3.55
CA ASP A 82 -32.82 -1.91 4.27
C ASP A 82 -32.86 -3.25 3.51
N ASN A 83 -32.29 -3.32 2.29
CA ASN A 83 -32.27 -4.55 1.52
C ASN A 83 -31.24 -5.52 2.09
N ASP A 84 -31.70 -6.64 2.64
CA ASP A 84 -30.84 -7.72 3.13
C ASP A 84 -30.12 -8.44 1.98
N ASP A 85 -30.71 -8.44 0.77
CA ASP A 85 -30.14 -9.06 -0.42
C ASP A 85 -29.29 -8.07 -1.24
N LEU A 86 -27.99 -8.02 -0.90
CA LEU A 86 -27.01 -7.19 -1.61
C LEU A 86 -26.75 -7.67 -3.04
N PHE A 87 -27.05 -8.93 -3.38
CA PHE A 87 -26.89 -9.43 -4.74
C PHE A 87 -27.97 -8.85 -5.65
N ASP A 88 -29.21 -8.83 -5.21
CA ASP A 88 -30.31 -8.20 -5.93
C ASP A 88 -30.08 -6.68 -6.11
N LEU A 89 -29.61 -6.00 -5.06
CA LEU A 89 -29.22 -4.59 -5.17
C LEU A 89 -28.12 -4.39 -6.20
N SER A 90 -27.14 -5.30 -6.25
CA SER A 90 -26.03 -5.23 -7.20
C SER A 90 -26.49 -5.33 -8.65
N GLN A 91 -27.47 -6.19 -8.93
CA GLN A 91 -28.05 -6.33 -10.27
C GLN A 91 -28.85 -5.10 -10.71
N GLN A 92 -29.54 -4.45 -9.78
CA GLN A 92 -30.38 -3.28 -10.07
C GLN A 92 -29.55 -2.03 -10.38
N GLU A 93 -28.47 -1.81 -9.64
CA GLU A 93 -27.67 -0.59 -9.75
C GLU A 93 -26.40 -0.76 -10.61
N GLY A 94 -26.06 -2.00 -10.99
CA GLY A 94 -24.87 -2.28 -11.79
C GLY A 94 -23.56 -2.08 -11.02
N PHE A 95 -23.60 -2.15 -9.69
CA PHE A 95 -22.46 -2.04 -8.79
C PHE A 95 -22.39 -3.28 -7.89
N ASN A 96 -21.21 -3.85 -7.68
CA ASN A 96 -21.07 -5.09 -6.90
C ASN A 96 -21.10 -4.86 -5.38
N TYR A 97 -22.27 -4.56 -4.81
CA TYR A 97 -22.46 -4.44 -3.36
C TYR A 97 -22.32 -5.77 -2.62
N SER A 98 -22.51 -6.90 -3.31
CA SER A 98 -22.31 -8.24 -2.74
C SER A 98 -20.88 -8.49 -2.24
N ALA A 99 -19.91 -7.68 -2.69
CA ALA A 99 -18.55 -7.66 -2.17
C ALA A 99 -18.46 -7.34 -0.67
N LEU A 100 -19.45 -6.64 -0.10
CA LEU A 100 -19.49 -6.21 1.30
C LEU A 100 -20.27 -7.16 2.21
N THR A 101 -20.90 -8.21 1.67
CA THR A 101 -21.75 -9.13 2.45
C THR A 101 -21.03 -9.68 3.68
N GLY A 102 -19.77 -10.09 3.55
CA GLY A 102 -19.00 -10.69 4.64
C GLY A 102 -18.59 -9.73 5.76
N VAL A 103 -18.78 -8.41 5.56
CA VAL A 103 -18.37 -7.38 6.51
C VAL A 103 -19.49 -6.39 6.83
N ARG A 104 -20.73 -6.67 6.41
CA ARG A 104 -21.88 -5.77 6.57
C ARG A 104 -22.07 -5.30 8.01
N GLU A 105 -21.98 -6.22 8.96
CA GLU A 105 -22.14 -5.94 10.40
C GLU A 105 -21.02 -5.06 10.98
N GLN A 106 -19.89 -4.93 10.27
CA GLN A 106 -18.74 -4.13 10.70
C GLN A 106 -18.79 -2.68 10.20
N LEU A 107 -19.76 -2.35 9.32
CA LEU A 107 -19.86 -1.04 8.67
C LEU A 107 -20.47 0.04 9.58
N ASP A 108 -20.32 -0.04 10.90
CA ASP A 108 -20.92 0.91 11.83
C ASP A 108 -19.94 1.99 12.35
N GLY A 109 -20.47 3.19 12.60
CA GLY A 109 -19.74 4.37 13.02
C GLY A 109 -18.98 5.13 11.92
N PRO A 110 -18.31 6.25 12.29
CA PRO A 110 -17.41 6.98 11.40
C PRO A 110 -16.21 6.13 10.99
N TYR A 111 -15.64 6.42 9.81
CA TYR A 111 -14.46 5.72 9.31
C TYR A 111 -13.55 6.61 8.47
N GLN A 112 -12.32 6.16 8.30
CA GLN A 112 -11.33 6.73 7.41
C GLN A 112 -10.98 5.74 6.31
N LEU A 113 -10.83 6.25 5.08
CA LEU A 113 -10.37 5.45 3.94
C LEU A 113 -8.93 5.81 3.59
N MET A 114 -8.15 4.79 3.27
CA MET A 114 -6.81 4.97 2.72
C MET A 114 -6.49 3.92 1.66
N VAL A 115 -5.61 4.26 0.73
CA VAL A 115 -5.03 3.27 -0.18
C VAL A 115 -4.04 2.44 0.62
N GLY A 116 -4.33 1.16 0.76
CA GLY A 116 -3.48 0.20 1.46
C GLY A 116 -2.35 -0.30 0.56
N GLU A 117 -2.71 -0.93 -0.56
CA GLU A 117 -1.75 -1.56 -1.46
C GLU A 117 -2.18 -1.36 -2.91
N VAL A 118 -1.23 -1.19 -3.83
CA VAL A 118 -1.48 -1.20 -5.27
C VAL A 118 -0.73 -2.41 -5.83
N ASP A 119 -1.43 -3.26 -6.57
CA ASP A 119 -0.82 -4.40 -7.24
C ASP A 119 0.32 -3.91 -8.14
N PRO A 120 1.50 -4.57 -8.13
CA PRO A 120 2.62 -4.16 -8.97
C PRO A 120 2.29 -4.11 -10.48
N ASN A 121 1.29 -4.89 -10.93
CA ASN A 121 0.81 -4.88 -12.31
C ASN A 121 -0.36 -3.93 -12.54
N GLY A 122 -0.70 -3.08 -11.56
CA GLY A 122 -1.81 -2.12 -11.62
C GLY A 122 -3.20 -2.76 -11.74
N SER A 123 -3.31 -4.08 -11.57
CA SER A 123 -4.54 -4.84 -11.83
C SER A 123 -5.60 -4.71 -10.73
N ALA A 124 -5.17 -4.33 -9.53
CA ALA A 124 -6.05 -4.17 -8.39
C ALA A 124 -5.44 -3.24 -7.34
N ILE A 125 -6.31 -2.53 -6.64
CA ILE A 125 -6.00 -1.59 -5.58
C ILE A 125 -6.72 -2.06 -4.34
N THR A 126 -5.98 -2.28 -3.26
CA THR A 126 -6.55 -2.57 -1.95
C THR A 126 -6.74 -1.26 -1.20
N VAL A 127 -7.98 -0.94 -0.88
CA VAL A 127 -8.37 0.17 -0.01
C VAL A 127 -8.67 -0.38 1.37
N VAL A 128 -8.30 0.39 2.39
CA VAL A 128 -8.54 0.05 3.79
C VAL A 128 -9.52 1.05 4.39
N ALA A 129 -10.54 0.53 5.07
CA ALA A 129 -11.47 1.29 5.88
C ALA A 129 -11.20 1.02 7.36
N LEU A 130 -10.94 2.09 8.11
CA LEU A 130 -10.72 2.07 9.56
C LEU A 130 -11.90 2.73 10.25
N PHE A 131 -12.68 1.96 11.00
CA PHE A 131 -13.84 2.46 11.74
C PHE A 131 -13.44 2.82 13.18
N ASP A 132 -14.08 3.85 13.73
CA ASP A 132 -13.88 4.29 15.12
C ASP A 132 -14.31 3.21 16.14
N SER A 133 -15.19 2.27 15.72
CA SER A 133 -15.56 1.08 16.48
C SER A 133 -14.39 0.09 16.69
N GLY A 134 -13.28 0.27 15.98
CA GLY A 134 -12.15 -0.64 15.93
C GLY A 134 -12.22 -1.63 14.77
N ALA A 135 -13.36 -1.70 14.05
CA ALA A 135 -13.48 -2.55 12.88
C ALA A 135 -12.50 -2.12 11.77
N TRP A 136 -11.97 -3.12 11.07
CA TRP A 136 -10.94 -2.91 10.07
C TRP A 136 -11.21 -3.77 8.85
N ILE A 137 -11.54 -3.11 7.74
CA ILE A 137 -11.93 -3.78 6.51
C ILE A 137 -10.91 -3.44 5.43
N SER A 138 -10.55 -4.44 4.62
CA SER A 138 -9.85 -4.24 3.36
C SER A 138 -10.77 -4.60 2.21
N CYS A 139 -10.82 -3.72 1.22
CA CYS A 139 -11.62 -3.87 0.02
C CYS A 139 -10.70 -3.84 -1.19
N GLN A 140 -10.79 -4.85 -2.03
CA GLN A 140 -10.08 -4.90 -3.30
C GLN A 140 -10.96 -4.30 -4.38
N VAL A 141 -10.38 -3.36 -5.13
CA VAL A 141 -10.99 -2.74 -6.31
C VAL A 141 -10.13 -3.12 -7.49
N ASN A 142 -10.74 -3.74 -8.50
CA ASN A 142 -10.03 -4.04 -9.73
C ASN A 142 -9.78 -2.76 -10.50
N ALA A 143 -8.62 -2.67 -11.12
CA ALA A 143 -8.20 -1.51 -11.88
C ALA A 143 -7.52 -1.96 -13.17
N ASP A 144 -7.58 -1.10 -14.18
CA ASP A 144 -6.53 -1.06 -15.18
C ASP A 144 -5.57 0.09 -14.82
N TYR A 145 -4.45 0.21 -15.53
CA TYR A 145 -3.43 1.23 -15.23
C TYR A 145 -3.95 2.68 -15.23
N VAL A 146 -5.17 2.93 -15.71
CA VAL A 146 -5.75 4.25 -15.89
C VAL A 146 -6.91 4.48 -14.91
N GLU A 147 -7.79 3.50 -14.76
CA GLU A 147 -9.07 3.65 -14.03
C GLU A 147 -9.38 2.46 -13.11
N ALA A 148 -10.06 2.75 -12.00
CA ALA A 148 -10.68 1.72 -11.18
C ALA A 148 -12.00 1.29 -11.85
N THR A 149 -12.25 -0.02 -11.90
CA THR A 149 -13.34 -0.60 -12.69
C THR A 149 -14.50 -1.06 -11.82
N TYR A 150 -14.26 -1.94 -10.84
CA TYR A 150 -15.30 -2.41 -9.94
C TYR A 150 -14.76 -2.91 -8.60
N LEU A 151 -15.59 -2.82 -7.57
CA LEU A 151 -15.34 -3.39 -6.24
C LEU A 151 -15.44 -4.92 -6.29
N SER A 152 -14.35 -5.63 -6.07
CA SER A 152 -14.32 -7.09 -6.22
C SER A 152 -14.73 -7.82 -4.94
N PHE A 153 -14.11 -7.48 -3.81
CA PHE A 153 -14.31 -8.18 -2.54
C PHE A 153 -13.87 -7.33 -1.35
N CYS A 154 -14.59 -7.42 -0.22
CA CYS A 154 -14.19 -6.85 1.05
C CYS A 154 -14.14 -7.92 2.15
N ALA A 155 -13.15 -7.82 3.03
CA ALA A 155 -12.98 -8.70 4.18
C ALA A 155 -12.43 -7.96 5.39
N ASP A 156 -12.64 -8.56 6.56
CA ASP A 156 -11.95 -8.21 7.79
C ASP A 156 -10.44 -8.33 7.59
N ALA A 157 -9.76 -7.20 7.70
CA ALA A 157 -8.33 -7.05 7.51
C ALA A 157 -7.53 -7.31 8.79
N SER A 158 -8.18 -7.45 9.95
CA SER A 158 -7.50 -7.63 11.23
C SER A 158 -6.90 -9.02 11.42
N ARG A 159 -7.51 -10.05 10.81
CA ARG A 159 -7.19 -11.46 11.08
C ARG A 159 -5.71 -11.84 10.98
N PRO A 160 -4.94 -11.37 9.99
CA PRO A 160 -3.51 -11.68 9.95
C PRO A 160 -2.72 -11.10 11.12
N TYR A 161 -3.19 -10.00 11.69
CA TYR A 161 -2.53 -9.24 12.75
C TYR A 161 -3.04 -9.60 14.15
N THR A 162 -4.19 -10.29 14.24
CA THR A 162 -4.72 -10.86 15.48
C THR A 162 -4.45 -12.35 15.51
N ASP A 163 -5.25 -13.15 14.80
CA ASP A 163 -5.22 -14.60 14.84
C ASP A 163 -3.89 -15.14 14.30
N GLY A 164 -3.48 -14.62 13.13
CA GLY A 164 -2.23 -15.03 12.49
C GLY A 164 -0.99 -14.64 13.29
N PHE A 165 -0.98 -13.44 13.87
CA PHE A 165 0.14 -12.97 14.68
C PHE A 165 0.20 -13.72 16.02
N HIS A 166 -0.95 -13.99 16.65
CA HIS A 166 -1.02 -14.83 17.84
C HIS A 166 -0.40 -16.21 17.58
N SER A 167 -0.85 -16.90 16.53
CA SER A 167 -0.28 -18.20 16.13
C SER A 167 1.21 -18.13 15.82
N LEU A 168 1.69 -17.04 15.22
CA LEU A 168 3.12 -16.84 14.97
C LEU A 168 3.93 -16.69 16.27
N LEU A 169 3.37 -16.03 17.29
CA LEU A 169 4.02 -15.80 18.58
C LEU A 169 4.03 -17.05 19.46
N THR A 170 2.92 -17.77 19.51
CA THR A 170 2.66 -18.84 20.47
C THR A 170 2.92 -20.23 19.88
N GLY A 171 2.94 -20.35 18.55
CA GLY A 171 2.95 -21.64 17.86
C GLY A 171 1.60 -22.36 17.89
N ALA A 172 0.54 -21.72 18.40
CA ALA A 172 -0.81 -22.28 18.39
C ALA A 172 -1.31 -22.45 16.94
N PRO A 173 -2.13 -23.47 16.66
CA PRO A 173 -2.74 -23.63 15.35
C PRO A 173 -3.66 -22.45 15.02
N LEU A 174 -3.79 -22.12 13.73
CA LEU A 174 -4.73 -21.10 13.26
C LEU A 174 -6.18 -21.50 13.61
N PRO A 175 -7.05 -20.55 14.01
CA PRO A 175 -8.45 -20.83 14.26
C PRO A 175 -9.20 -21.18 12.97
N GLU A 176 -10.38 -21.81 13.13
CA GLU A 176 -11.24 -22.14 11.99
C GLU A 176 -11.62 -20.89 11.18
N GLY A 177 -11.50 -20.99 9.85
CA GLY A 177 -11.78 -19.89 8.92
C GLY A 177 -10.62 -18.92 8.68
N CYS A 178 -9.49 -19.06 9.38
CA CYS A 178 -8.24 -18.36 9.06
C CYS A 178 -7.44 -19.25 8.10
N THR A 179 -7.46 -18.92 6.81
CA THR A 179 -6.70 -19.66 5.77
C THR A 179 -5.19 -19.50 5.98
N PRO A 180 -4.31 -20.31 5.37
CA PRO A 180 -2.86 -20.13 5.50
C PRO A 180 -2.34 -18.73 5.11
N ARG A 181 -3.11 -17.94 4.35
CA ARG A 181 -2.76 -16.54 4.00
C ARG A 181 -2.92 -15.57 5.19
N CYS A 182 -3.61 -16.00 6.22
CA CYS A 182 -3.81 -15.29 7.47
C CYS A 182 -2.53 -15.36 8.33
N LEU A 183 -1.67 -16.37 8.16
CA LEU A 183 -0.40 -16.45 8.90
C LEU A 183 0.62 -15.47 8.31
N PRO A 184 1.13 -14.49 9.07
CA PRO A 184 2.19 -13.62 8.60
C PRO A 184 3.46 -14.40 8.30
N VAL A 185 4.14 -14.03 7.22
CA VAL A 185 5.44 -14.60 6.87
C VAL A 185 6.52 -13.87 7.63
N ALA A 186 7.25 -14.59 8.48
CA ALA A 186 8.48 -14.13 9.09
C ALA A 186 9.66 -14.89 8.46
N ASP A 187 10.77 -14.20 8.19
CA ASP A 187 12.01 -14.89 7.83
C ASP A 187 12.61 -15.64 9.03
N GLU A 188 13.64 -16.45 8.79
CA GLU A 188 14.28 -17.27 9.84
C GLU A 188 14.80 -16.43 11.02
N SER A 189 15.26 -15.21 10.74
CA SER A 189 15.79 -14.32 11.78
C SER A 189 14.68 -13.81 12.71
N TRP A 190 13.55 -13.39 12.14
CA TRP A 190 12.39 -12.94 12.92
C TRP A 190 11.69 -14.10 13.61
N GLN A 191 11.56 -15.27 12.96
CA GLN A 191 11.02 -16.46 13.60
C GLN A 191 11.84 -16.82 14.85
N GLY A 192 13.18 -16.90 14.74
CA GLY A 192 14.04 -17.19 15.88
C GLY A 192 13.97 -16.12 16.97
N TRP A 193 13.90 -14.84 16.59
CA TRP A 193 13.79 -13.73 17.55
C TRP A 193 12.48 -13.76 18.35
N LEU A 194 11.36 -14.07 17.68
CA LEU A 194 10.03 -14.18 18.29
C LEU A 194 9.94 -15.42 19.19
N GLN A 195 10.43 -16.58 18.71
CA GLN A 195 10.47 -17.82 19.51
C GLN A 195 11.27 -17.65 20.80
N ALA A 196 12.40 -16.95 20.76
CA ALA A 196 13.22 -16.68 21.94
C ALA A 196 12.51 -15.80 23.00
N ARG A 197 11.36 -15.21 22.67
CA ARG A 197 10.56 -14.34 23.54
C ARG A 197 9.16 -14.88 23.83
N ALA A 198 8.76 -16.00 23.21
CA ALA A 198 7.44 -16.59 23.37
C ALA A 198 7.10 -16.83 24.85
N ASP A 199 8.03 -17.43 25.60
CA ASP A 199 7.86 -17.69 27.04
C ASP A 199 7.59 -16.42 27.87
N ARG A 200 8.12 -15.26 27.47
CA ARG A 200 7.91 -13.98 28.16
C ARG A 200 6.57 -13.33 27.81
N LEU A 201 6.01 -13.63 26.63
CA LEU A 201 4.69 -13.16 26.22
C LEU A 201 3.58 -14.03 26.79
N GLY A 202 3.86 -15.32 27.00
CA GLY A 202 2.89 -16.33 27.41
C GLY A 202 1.98 -16.78 26.25
N ASP A 203 1.00 -17.60 26.58
CA ASP A 203 0.13 -18.27 25.60
C ASP A 203 -0.98 -17.36 25.06
N GLU A 204 -1.32 -16.28 25.77
CA GLU A 204 -2.43 -15.37 25.43
C GLU A 204 -1.98 -13.90 25.50
N PRO A 205 -1.06 -13.46 24.61
CA PRO A 205 -0.67 -12.06 24.54
C PRO A 205 -1.83 -11.19 24.01
N GLN A 206 -1.98 -10.00 24.60
CA GLN A 206 -2.91 -9.00 24.11
C GLN A 206 -2.34 -8.33 22.85
N LEU A 207 -3.04 -8.47 21.73
CA LEU A 207 -2.64 -7.90 20.45
C LEU A 207 -3.41 -6.62 20.16
N THR A 208 -2.69 -5.54 19.91
CA THR A 208 -3.28 -4.22 19.66
C THR A 208 -2.63 -3.56 18.45
N ARG A 209 -3.43 -2.92 17.61
CA ARG A 209 -2.92 -2.11 16.51
C ARG A 209 -2.54 -0.74 17.04
N ILE A 210 -1.28 -0.35 16.83
CA ILE A 210 -0.79 0.99 17.19
C ILE A 210 -1.07 1.98 16.06
N GLY A 211 -0.91 1.56 14.81
CA GLY A 211 -1.14 2.44 13.68
C GLY A 211 -0.99 1.73 12.34
N GLN A 212 -1.38 2.42 11.28
CA GLN A 212 -1.26 1.94 9.92
C GLN A 212 -0.96 3.09 8.97
N GLN A 213 -0.06 2.85 8.02
CA GLN A 213 0.20 3.75 6.90
C GLN A 213 0.30 2.93 5.61
N GLY A 214 -0.71 3.03 4.77
CA GLY A 214 -0.83 2.22 3.57
C GLY A 214 -0.79 0.73 3.91
N GLY A 215 0.12 -0.02 3.29
CA GLY A 215 0.30 -1.45 3.50
C GLY A 215 1.20 -1.80 4.70
N HIS A 216 1.57 -0.81 5.52
CA HIS A 216 2.42 -1.02 6.70
C HIS A 216 1.59 -0.88 7.97
N VAL A 217 1.66 -1.87 8.85
CA VAL A 217 0.85 -1.95 10.06
C VAL A 217 1.76 -2.19 11.25
N TRP A 218 1.60 -1.36 12.28
CA TRP A 218 2.33 -1.48 13.54
C TRP A 218 1.43 -2.16 14.57
N MET A 219 1.85 -3.32 15.06
CA MET A 219 1.15 -4.05 16.11
C MET A 219 2.00 -4.09 17.38
N ARG A 220 1.33 -4.15 18.52
CA ARG A 220 1.93 -4.46 19.82
C ARG A 220 1.33 -5.75 20.35
N ALA A 221 2.21 -6.63 20.81
CA ALA A 221 1.86 -7.78 21.62
C ALA A 221 2.32 -7.53 23.05
N THR A 222 1.41 -7.58 24.00
CA THR A 222 1.67 -7.37 25.43
C THR A 222 1.38 -8.66 26.17
N ALA A 223 2.29 -9.09 27.06
CA ALA A 223 2.05 -10.23 27.94
C ALA A 223 0.80 -10.01 28.80
N ALA A 224 0.13 -11.09 29.21
CA ALA A 224 -1.12 -11.00 29.97
C ALA A 224 -0.96 -10.27 31.32
N ASP A 225 0.23 -10.32 31.91
CA ASP A 225 0.59 -9.61 33.15
C ASP A 225 0.99 -8.14 32.92
N GLY A 226 1.22 -7.74 31.67
CA GLY A 226 1.65 -6.38 31.29
C GLY A 226 3.15 -6.11 31.48
N ASP A 227 3.94 -7.05 31.99
CA ASP A 227 5.34 -6.83 32.37
C ASP A 227 6.27 -6.85 31.15
N PHE A 228 5.81 -7.40 30.02
CA PHE A 228 6.56 -7.47 28.79
C PHE A 228 5.71 -7.09 27.58
N ALA A 229 6.31 -6.38 26.62
CA ALA A 229 5.68 -6.06 25.36
C ALA A 229 6.70 -6.04 24.22
N ILE A 230 6.23 -6.41 23.04
CA ILE A 230 6.95 -6.23 21.77
C ILE A 230 6.11 -5.43 20.80
N GLU A 231 6.78 -4.73 19.91
CA GLU A 231 6.20 -4.05 18.76
C GLU A 231 6.74 -4.68 17.48
N CYS A 232 5.85 -4.95 16.54
CA CYS A 232 6.22 -5.49 15.24
C CYS A 232 5.61 -4.65 14.12
N LEU A 233 6.44 -4.32 13.14
CA LEU A 233 6.06 -3.76 11.85
C LEU A 233 5.79 -4.89 10.86
N PHE A 234 4.62 -4.81 10.24
CA PHE A 234 4.22 -5.69 9.16
C PHE A 234 4.10 -4.90 7.85
N ALA A 235 4.37 -5.56 6.73
CA ALA A 235 4.18 -5.02 5.39
C ALA A 235 3.36 -5.96 4.50
N GLY A 236 2.54 -5.36 3.63
CA GLY A 236 1.67 -6.06 2.68
C GLY A 236 0.30 -6.36 3.28
N LEU A 237 -0.74 -6.35 2.45
CA LEU A 237 -2.12 -6.66 2.85
C LEU A 237 -2.60 -8.00 2.29
N ARG A 238 -2.06 -8.43 1.14
CA ARG A 238 -2.39 -9.74 0.53
C ARG A 238 -1.58 -10.89 1.11
N GLN A 239 -0.30 -10.63 1.38
CA GLN A 239 0.59 -11.52 2.09
C GLN A 239 1.34 -10.66 3.09
N VAL A 240 0.95 -10.78 4.35
CA VAL A 240 1.51 -10.00 5.44
C VAL A 240 2.90 -10.54 5.78
N GLN A 241 3.90 -9.68 5.83
CA GLN A 241 5.28 -10.04 6.14
C GLN A 241 5.77 -9.28 7.37
N VAL A 242 6.44 -9.96 8.30
CA VAL A 242 7.14 -9.31 9.41
C VAL A 242 8.38 -8.62 8.86
N GLN A 243 8.47 -7.29 9.04
CA GLN A 243 9.62 -6.50 8.60
C GLN A 243 10.59 -6.22 9.74
N GLU A 244 10.04 -5.90 10.90
CA GLU A 244 10.83 -5.51 12.07
C GLU A 244 10.06 -5.86 13.34
N CYS A 245 10.76 -6.35 14.36
CA CYS A 245 10.24 -6.45 15.72
C CYS A 245 11.23 -5.91 16.74
N ARG A 246 10.73 -5.32 17.82
CA ARG A 246 11.52 -4.78 18.93
C ARG A 246 10.81 -4.93 20.26
N GLU A 247 11.58 -4.97 21.34
CA GLU A 247 11.02 -4.86 22.70
C GLU A 247 10.49 -3.44 22.92
N ALA A 248 9.29 -3.33 23.48
CA ALA A 248 8.65 -2.07 23.79
C ALA A 248 8.78 -1.77 25.27
N LEU A 249 8.89 -0.48 25.63
CA LEU A 249 8.88 -0.07 27.02
C LEU A 249 7.50 -0.31 27.62
N THR A 250 7.44 -1.10 28.68
CA THR A 250 6.24 -1.27 29.51
C THR A 250 6.20 -0.12 30.51
N GLY A 251 5.33 0.86 30.27
CA GLY A 251 5.08 1.99 31.18
C GLY A 251 5.47 3.37 30.63
N GLN A 252 4.47 4.09 30.14
CA GLN A 252 4.20 5.52 30.41
C GLN A 252 2.69 5.71 30.48
#